data_AF-A0A182WYU2-F1
#
_entry.id   AF-A0A182WYU2-F1
#
_cell.length_a   1.000
_cell.length_b   1.000
_cell.length_c   1.000
_cell.angle_alpha   90.00
_cell.angle_beta   90.00
_cell.angle_gamma   90.00
#
_symmetry.space_group_name_H-M   'P 1'
#
loop_
_entity.id
_entity.type
_entity.pdbx_description
1 polymer ?
#
loop_
_entity_poly.entity_id
_entity_poly.type
_entity_poly.pdbx_seq_one_letter_code
_entity_poly.pdbx_strand_id
1 'polypeptide(L)' 'MLAAHYPVAIKSITKKSLAKSQSLLGKEIKILQELSALKHKNVVKLLACTEKDQNVFLVMELREVTVQNDAKSKEFQ' A
#
# COMPACT_ATOMS: atom_id res chain seq x y z
N MET A 1 -21.83 9.24 17.12
CA MET A 1 -21.14 8.97 15.84
C MET A 1 -20.59 7.55 15.90
N LEU A 2 -21.10 6.64 15.08
CA LEU A 2 -20.46 5.32 14.90
C LEU A 2 -19.16 5.55 14.12
N ALA A 3 -18.03 5.11 14.67
CA ALA A 3 -16.78 5.11 13.92
C ALA A 3 -16.90 4.07 12.80
N ALA A 4 -16.84 4.51 11.54
CA ALA A 4 -16.79 3.60 10.41
C ALA A 4 -15.38 3.00 10.32
N HIS A 5 -15.28 1.67 10.40
CA HIS A 5 -14.04 0.96 10.12
C HIS A 5 -14.05 0.49 8.67
N TYR A 6 -13.01 0.87 7.93
CA TYR A 6 -12.81 0.46 6.54
C TYR A 6 -11.53 -0.39 6.44
N PRO A 7 -11.50 -1.47 5.64
CA PRO A 7 -10.32 -2.28 5.48
C PRO A 7 -9.18 -1.51 4.78
N VAL A 8 -7.95 -1.77 5.22
CA VAL A 8 -6.74 -1.10 4.71
C VAL A 8 -5.63 -2.13 4.50
N ALA A 9 -4.69 -1.81 3.59
CA ALA A 9 -3.44 -2.55 3.47
C ALA A 9 -2.37 -1.90 4.37
N ILE A 10 -1.65 -2.72 5.15
CA ILE A 10 -0.58 -2.24 6.04
C ILE A 10 0.74 -2.90 5.64
N LYS A 11 1.71 -2.09 5.20
CA LYS A 11 3.09 -2.54 5.00
C LYS A 11 3.91 -2.21 6.25
N SER A 12 4.32 -3.25 6.98
CA SER A 12 5.21 -3.12 8.14
C SER A 12 6.67 -3.25 7.71
N ILE A 13 7.52 -2.32 8.12
CA ILE A 13 8.93 -2.28 7.77
C ILE A 13 9.75 -2.13 9.04
N THR A 14 10.69 -3.05 9.29
CA THR A 14 11.54 -2.97 10.48
C THR A 14 12.57 -1.85 10.35
N LYS A 15 12.83 -1.09 11.41
CA LYS A 15 13.85 -0.03 11.43
C LYS A 15 15.26 -0.58 11.13
N LYS A 16 15.54 -1.81 11.54
CA LYS A 16 16.78 -2.52 11.19
C LYS A 16 16.96 -2.63 9.66
N SER A 17 15.88 -2.91 8.92
CA SER A 17 15.92 -2.96 7.45
C SER A 17 16.08 -1.58 6.80
N LEU A 18 15.77 -0.51 7.53
CA LEU A 18 15.85 0.88 7.05
C LEU A 18 17.19 1.55 7.30
N ALA A 19 18.05 1.00 8.17
CA ALA A 19 19.32 1.64 8.53
C ALA A 19 20.20 1.99 7.30
N LYS A 20 20.10 1.23 6.20
CA LYS A 20 20.83 1.49 4.95
C LYS A 20 20.01 2.22 3.87
N SER A 21 18.69 2.34 4.05
CA SER A 21 17.74 2.79 3.03
C SER A 21 16.80 3.90 3.52
N GLN A 22 17.05 4.48 4.69
CA GLN A 22 16.21 5.50 5.32
C GLN A 22 15.93 6.70 4.38
N SER A 23 16.95 7.18 3.67
CA SER A 23 16.81 8.29 2.72
C SER A 23 15.99 7.90 1.49
N LEU A 24 16.02 6.64 1.07
CA LEU A 24 15.23 6.12 -0.06
C LEU A 24 13.77 5.95 0.35
N LEU A 25 13.50 5.46 1.56
CA LEU A 25 12.13 5.35 2.07
C LEU A 25 11.46 6.73 2.15
N GLY A 26 12.18 7.76 2.62
CA GLY A 26 11.67 9.13 2.63
C GLY A 26 11.27 9.64 1.24
N LYS A 27 12.07 9.29 0.21
CA LYS A 27 11.74 9.62 -1.19
C LYS A 27 10.53 8.85 -1.69
N GLU A 28 10.43 7.54 -1.41
CA GLU A 28 9.25 6.73 -1.76
C GLU A 28 7.96 7.29 -1.14
N ILE A 29 7.98 7.62 0.15
CA ILE A 29 6.81 8.20 0.84
C ILE A 29 6.41 9.52 0.19
N LYS A 30 7.38 10.41 -0.08
CA LYS A 30 7.10 11.70 -0.73
C LYS A 30 6.48 11.53 -2.11
N ILE A 31 7.03 10.63 -2.94
CA ILE A 31 6.47 10.31 -4.26
C ILE A 31 5.05 9.77 -4.11
N LEU A 32 4.80 8.84 -3.18
CA LEU A 32 3.47 8.27 -2.96
C LEU A 32 2.46 9.33 -2.49
N GLN A 33 2.87 10.29 -1.66
CA GLN A 33 2.02 11.41 -1.24
C GLN A 33 1.69 12.35 -2.40
N GLU A 34 2.67 12.69 -3.23
CA GLU A 34 2.47 13.55 -4.41
C GLU A 34 1.56 12.86 -5.44
N LEU A 35 1.79 11.58 -5.73
CA LEU A 35 0.93 10.80 -6.64
C LEU A 35 -0.49 10.60 -6.08
N SER A 36 -0.62 10.46 -4.76
CA SER A 36 -1.92 10.40 -4.09
C SER A 36 -2.75 11.67 -4.30
N ALA A 37 -2.10 12.85 -4.40
CA ALA A 37 -2.77 14.11 -4.66
C ALA A 37 -3.37 14.19 -6.08
N LEU A 38 -2.81 13.45 -7.04
CA LEU A 38 -3.33 13.34 -8.41
C LEU A 38 -4.61 12.50 -8.52
N LYS A 39 -5.01 11.77 -7.45
CA LYS A 39 -6.23 10.94 -7.38
C LYS A 39 -6.39 9.95 -8.55
N HIS A 40 -5.29 9.36 -9.02
CA HIS A 40 -5.34 8.45 -10.16
C HIS A 40 -5.88 7.07 -9.78
N LYS A 41 -6.83 6.53 -10.56
CA LYS A 41 -7.54 5.28 -10.26
C LYS A 41 -6.65 4.04 -10.09
N ASN A 42 -5.46 4.01 -10.69
CA ASN A 42 -4.53 2.88 -10.63
C ASN A 42 -3.37 3.08 -9.64
N VAL A 43 -3.38 4.18 -8.90
CA VAL A 43 -2.37 4.43 -7.86
C VAL A 43 -3.04 4.26 -6.51
N VAL A 44 -2.40 3.52 -5.61
CA VAL A 44 -2.87 3.35 -4.24
C VAL A 44 -2.55 4.61 -3.44
N LYS A 45 -3.52 5.08 -2.65
CA LYS A 45 -3.30 6.22 -1.78
C LYS A 45 -2.58 5.81 -0.49
N LEU A 46 -1.56 6.57 -0.11
CA LEU A 46 -1.01 6.52 1.25
C LEU A 46 -1.94 7.30 2.19
N LEU A 47 -2.54 6.60 3.14
CA LEU A 47 -3.49 7.18 4.11
C LEU A 47 -2.76 7.74 5.33
N ALA A 48 -1.78 7.00 5.83
CA ALA A 48 -0.94 7.42 6.95
C ALA A 48 0.42 6.72 6.91
N CYS A 49 1.41 7.38 7.51
CA CYS A 49 2.70 6.79 7.84
C CYS A 49 2.89 6.93 9.34
N THR A 50 3.03 5.83 10.06
CA THR A 50 3.18 5.84 11.53
C THR A 50 4.39 5.03 11.93
N GLU A 51 5.01 5.41 13.04
CA GLU A 51 6.16 4.70 13.60
C GLU A 51 5.81 4.23 14.99
N LYS A 52 6.04 2.94 15.26
CA LYS A 52 5.83 2.35 16.58
C LYS A 52 6.86 1.25 16.83
N ASP A 53 7.42 1.25 18.03
CA ASP A 53 8.44 0.31 18.47
C ASP A 53 9.64 0.26 17.49
N GLN A 54 9.90 -0.90 16.88
CA GLN A 54 10.97 -1.12 15.90
C GLN A 54 10.46 -1.16 14.46
N ASN A 55 9.27 -0.63 14.18
CA ASN A 55 8.65 -0.68 12.86
C ASN A 55 8.12 0.69 12.40
N VAL A 56 8.16 0.87 11.08
CA VAL A 56 7.41 1.90 10.35
C VAL A 56 6.26 1.20 9.63
N PHE A 57 5.07 1.76 9.74
CA PHE A 57 3.85 1.25 9.14
C PHE A 57 3.35 2.23 8.09
N LEU A 58 3.23 1.76 6.86
CA LEU A 58 2.58 2.48 5.78
C LEU A 58 1.15 1.96 5.65
N VAL A 59 0.17 2.80 5.96
CA VAL A 59 -1.25 2.49 5.85
C VAL A 59 -1.76 2.98 4.51
N MET A 60 -2.29 2.09 3.69
CA MET A 60 -2.68 2.34 2.31
C MET A 60 -4.12 1.87 2.06
N GLU A 61 -4.75 2.43 1.02
CA GLU A 61 -6.01 1.90 0.51
C GLU A 61 -5.89 0.42 0.16
N LEU A 62 -6.86 -0.40 0.60
CA LEU A 62 -6.96 -1.78 0.16
C LEU A 62 -7.52 -1.82 -1.27
N ARG A 63 -6.85 -2.51 -2.18
CA ARG A 63 -7.34 -2.81 -3.53
C ARG A 63 -7.57 -4.30 -3.65
N GLU A 64 -8.79 -4.69 -3.97
CA GLU A 64 -9.09 -6.06 -4.38
C GLU A 64 -8.54 -6.27 -5.79
N VAL A 65 -7.53 -7.11 -5.92
CA VAL A 65 -7.04 -7.55 -7.22
C VAL A 65 -7.85 -8.78 -7.60
N THR A 66 -8.83 -8.61 -8.48
CA THR A 66 -9.44 -9.75 -9.16
C THR A 66 -8.42 -10.30 -10.15
N VAL A 67 -7.91 -11.50 -9.91
CA VAL A 67 -7.14 -12.24 -10.92
C VAL A 67 -8.10 -12.49 -12.08
N GLN A 68 -7.97 -11.73 -13.17
CA GLN A 68 -8.56 -12.14 -14.44
C GLN A 68 -7.75 -13.36 -14.89
N ASN A 69 -8.25 -14.55 -14.57
CA ASN A 69 -7.77 -15.76 -15.21
C ASN A 69 -8.10 -15.62 -16.70
N ASP A 70 -7.12 -15.22 -17.50
CA ASP A 70 -7.12 -15.44 -18.95
C ASP A 70 -6.96 -16.95 -19.22
N ALA A 71 -7.92 -17.75 -18.75
CA ALA A 71 -8.06 -19.16 -19.10
C ALA A 71 -9.03 -19.27 -20.27
N LYS A 72 -8.61 -18.81 -21.45
CA LYS A 72 -9.11 -19.39 -22.71
C LYS A 72 -8.36 -20.69 -22.96
N SER A 73 -8.86 -21.83 -22.47
CA SER A 73 -8.79 -23.09 -23.21
C SER A 73 -9.41 -24.29 -22.50
N LYS A 74 -10.32 -24.91 -23.26
CA LYS A 74 -10.86 -26.29 -23.22
C LYS A 74 -12.02 -26.57 -22.27
N GLU A 75 -13.22 -26.34 -22.81
CA GLU A 75 -14.33 -27.28 -22.65
C GLU A 75 -13.81 -28.70 -22.92
N PHE A 76 -14.04 -29.61 -21.97
CA PHE A 76 -13.96 -31.05 -22.21
C PHE A 76 -15.40 -31.55 -22.21
N GLN A 77 -15.92 -31.82 -23.40
CA GLN A 77 -16.92 -32.87 -23.60
C GLN A 77 -16.17 -34.17 -23.88
#